data_AF-A0A5E3XGL3-F1
#
_entry.id   AF-A0A5E3XGL3-F1
#
_cell.length_a   1.000
_cell.length_b   1.000
_cell.length_c   1.000
_cell.angle_alpha   90.00
_cell.angle_beta   90.00
_cell.angle_gamma   90.00
#
_symmetry.space_group_name_H-M   'P 1'
#
loop_
_entity.id
_entity.type
_entity.pdbx_description
1 polymer ?
#
loop_
_entity_poly.entity_id
_entity_poly.type
_entity_poly.pdbx_seq_one_letter_code
_entity_poly.pdbx_strand_id
1 'polypeptide(L)'
;MREANPPHARRASDIHVDIARKAIFERNGTFATPEQVWTSLRHKNSSRKIHDFLFVCTHNAYHVGSYWANIPNLSHLGVCQSCDTTDSLDHILCECSSPGQSLVWRLARDLLSSKIADVPQATLGNIIGTHLLRIWAKPGFSDKGAERLSHIVFGESAQLIWAMRCRRVIDELYDYSDNEIAATGRVRITRRLLLDQAMSHPKYRPVALKRATVLATWSSILVNERLLPNDWIRYNGSLVSIRFPELRQPRRRPQR
;
A
#
# COMPACT_ATOMS: atom_id res chain seq x y z
N MET A 1 -11.18 41.18 -14.85
CA MET A 1 -10.68 39.82 -14.55
C MET A 1 -9.32 39.98 -13.88
N ARG A 2 -9.13 39.49 -12.64
CA ARG A 2 -7.77 39.40 -12.07
C ARG A 2 -7.11 38.21 -12.74
N GLU A 3 -6.11 38.45 -13.58
CA GLU A 3 -5.23 37.39 -14.06
C GLU A 3 -4.60 36.72 -12.84
N ALA A 4 -4.93 35.45 -12.62
CA ALA A 4 -4.27 34.68 -11.59
C ALA A 4 -2.81 34.52 -12.02
N ASN A 5 -1.88 34.93 -11.16
CA ASN A 5 -0.47 34.63 -11.36
C ASN A 5 -0.32 33.13 -11.65
N PRO A 6 0.47 32.74 -12.67
CA PRO A 6 0.71 31.33 -12.92
C PRO A 6 1.27 30.70 -11.64
N PRO A 7 0.74 29.55 -11.20
CA PRO A 7 1.22 28.90 -9.99
C PRO A 7 2.72 28.63 -10.13
N HIS A 8 3.49 28.98 -9.10
CA HIS A 8 4.93 28.74 -9.06
C HIS A 8 5.22 27.28 -9.39
N ALA A 9 6.18 27.02 -10.28
CA ALA A 9 6.56 25.67 -10.68
C ALA A 9 6.91 24.85 -9.42
N ARG A 10 6.22 23.72 -9.24
CA ARG A 10 6.43 22.83 -8.08
C ARG A 10 7.32 21.68 -8.52
N ARG A 11 8.60 21.98 -8.76
CA ARG A 11 9.58 21.05 -9.34
C ARG A 11 9.53 19.64 -8.73
N ALA A 12 9.40 19.52 -7.41
CA ALA A 12 9.34 18.21 -6.75
C ALA A 12 8.04 17.44 -7.05
N SER A 13 6.90 18.14 -7.12
CA SER A 13 5.61 17.52 -7.49
C SER A 13 5.63 17.04 -8.94
N ASP A 14 6.18 17.84 -9.84
CA ASP A 14 6.29 17.49 -11.26
C ASP A 14 7.18 16.26 -11.46
N ILE A 15 8.31 16.19 -10.75
CA ILE A 15 9.20 15.02 -10.74
C ILE A 15 8.46 13.75 -10.29
N HIS A 16 7.74 13.81 -9.17
CA HIS A 16 7.01 12.63 -8.65
C HIS A 16 5.85 12.20 -9.56
N VAL A 17 5.18 13.16 -10.20
CA VAL A 17 4.18 12.87 -11.23
C VAL A 17 4.84 12.18 -12.42
N ASP A 18 5.99 12.65 -12.91
CA ASP A 18 6.69 12.03 -14.04
C ASP A 18 7.24 10.64 -13.70
N ILE A 19 7.74 10.42 -12.48
CA ILE A 19 8.12 9.09 -11.98
C ILE A 19 6.91 8.14 -12.03
N ALA A 20 5.74 8.58 -11.58
CA ALA A 20 4.52 7.78 -11.65
C ALA A 20 4.09 7.51 -13.10
N ARG A 21 4.13 8.52 -13.97
CA ARG A 21 3.78 8.39 -15.40
C ARG A 21 4.70 7.41 -16.11
N LYS A 22 6.00 7.44 -15.81
CA LYS A 22 6.99 6.48 -16.34
C LYS A 22 6.68 5.06 -15.89
N ALA A 23 6.41 4.85 -14.60
CA ALA A 23 6.04 3.53 -14.07
C ALA A 23 4.73 3.00 -14.68
N ILE A 24 3.74 3.88 -14.86
CA ILE A 24 2.48 3.55 -15.55
C ILE A 24 2.74 3.17 -17.00
N PHE A 25 3.59 3.91 -17.73
CA PHE A 25 3.95 3.58 -19.10
C PHE A 25 4.65 2.22 -19.21
N GLU A 26 5.62 1.95 -18.35
CA GLU A 26 6.36 0.68 -18.33
C GLU A 26 5.43 -0.52 -18.13
N ARG A 27 4.38 -0.34 -17.35
CA ARG A 27 3.41 -1.40 -17.10
C ARG A 27 2.29 -1.47 -18.13
N ASN A 28 1.70 -0.33 -18.50
CA ASN A 28 0.48 -0.28 -19.30
C ASN A 28 0.76 -0.16 -20.81
N GLY A 29 1.98 0.25 -21.20
CA GLY A 29 2.34 0.60 -22.56
C GLY A 29 1.89 2.01 -23.00
N THR A 30 1.21 2.76 -22.13
CA THR A 30 0.71 4.11 -22.42
C THR A 30 0.96 5.06 -21.25
N PHE A 31 1.27 6.32 -21.57
CA PHE A 31 1.44 7.36 -20.56
C PHE A 31 0.08 7.83 -20.04
N ALA A 32 -0.02 7.95 -18.71
CA ALA A 32 -1.07 8.75 -18.10
C ALA A 32 -0.75 10.25 -18.25
N THR A 33 -1.79 11.08 -18.31
CA THR A 33 -1.62 12.53 -18.17
C THR A 33 -1.37 12.91 -16.70
N PRO A 34 -0.71 14.03 -16.40
CA PRO A 34 -0.59 14.54 -15.04
C PRO A 34 -1.93 14.63 -14.30
N GLU A 35 -2.99 15.07 -14.99
CA GLU A 35 -4.34 15.19 -14.43
C GLU A 35 -4.91 13.83 -14.03
N GLN A 36 -4.67 12.79 -14.85
CA GLN A 36 -5.07 11.43 -14.50
C GLN A 36 -4.37 10.95 -13.24
N VAL A 37 -3.06 11.21 -13.10
CA VAL A 37 -2.29 10.86 -11.88
C VAL A 37 -2.93 11.53 -10.66
N TRP A 38 -3.12 12.86 -10.69
CA TRP A 38 -3.72 13.60 -9.58
C TRP A 38 -5.15 13.14 -9.24
N THR A 39 -5.98 12.91 -10.24
CA THR A 39 -7.37 12.45 -10.05
C THR A 39 -7.40 11.05 -9.43
N SER A 40 -6.44 10.19 -9.80
CA SER A 40 -6.38 8.82 -9.33
C SER A 40 -6.03 8.70 -7.84
N LEU A 41 -5.34 9.66 -7.24
CA LEU A 41 -4.94 9.60 -5.83
C LEU A 41 -6.12 9.47 -4.86
N ARG A 42 -7.31 9.94 -5.27
CA ARG A 42 -8.57 9.85 -4.49
C ARG A 42 -9.45 8.68 -4.90
N HIS A 43 -8.89 7.65 -5.53
CA HIS A 43 -9.67 6.51 -6.01
C HIS A 43 -10.44 5.81 -4.89
N LYS A 44 -11.72 5.47 -5.14
CA LYS A 44 -12.66 4.92 -4.17
C LYS A 44 -12.26 3.60 -3.50
N ASN A 45 -11.30 2.87 -4.08
CA ASN A 45 -10.84 1.59 -3.53
C ASN A 45 -9.96 1.78 -2.28
N SER A 46 -9.37 2.95 -2.12
CA SER A 46 -8.47 3.27 -1.00
C SER A 46 -9.19 4.08 0.08
N SER A 47 -8.68 3.99 1.32
CA SER A 47 -9.20 4.78 2.42
C SER A 47 -8.74 6.24 2.32
N ARG A 48 -9.43 7.15 3.02
CA ARG A 48 -9.02 8.57 3.09
C ARG A 48 -7.58 8.72 3.60
N LYS A 49 -7.17 7.90 4.57
CA LYS A 49 -5.78 7.87 5.06
C LYS A 49 -4.77 7.60 3.95
N ILE A 50 -5.09 6.68 3.03
CA ILE A 50 -4.23 6.39 1.88
C ILE A 50 -4.29 7.53 0.86
N HIS A 51 -5.45 8.16 0.63
CA HIS A 51 -5.54 9.33 -0.25
C HIS A 51 -4.64 10.46 0.22
N ASP A 52 -4.70 10.78 1.51
CA ASP A 52 -3.90 11.87 2.09
C ASP A 52 -2.40 11.50 2.06
N PHE A 53 -2.06 10.25 2.38
CA PHE A 53 -0.69 9.74 2.26
C PHE A 53 -0.14 9.86 0.83
N LEU A 54 -0.88 9.38 -0.16
CA LEU A 54 -0.44 9.43 -1.57
C LEU A 54 -0.35 10.88 -2.05
N PHE A 55 -1.31 11.74 -1.68
CA PHE A 55 -1.26 13.17 -2.03
C PHE A 55 0.00 13.85 -1.51
N VAL A 56 0.37 13.61 -0.25
CA VAL A 56 1.59 14.17 0.34
C VAL A 56 2.85 13.56 -0.28
N CYS A 57 2.83 12.25 -0.60
CA CYS A 57 3.91 11.60 -1.35
C CYS A 57 4.11 12.24 -2.73
N THR A 58 3.04 12.42 -3.51
CA THR A 58 3.11 13.03 -4.85
C THR A 58 3.61 14.46 -4.79
N HIS A 59 3.30 15.21 -3.72
CA HIS A 59 3.85 16.54 -3.53
C HIS A 59 5.30 16.56 -3.04
N ASN A 60 5.86 15.43 -2.62
CA ASN A 60 7.11 15.33 -1.86
C ASN A 60 7.10 16.26 -0.63
N ALA A 61 5.97 16.31 0.08
CA ALA A 61 5.73 17.28 1.16
C ALA A 61 5.96 16.71 2.57
N TYR A 62 6.48 15.48 2.68
CA TYR A 62 6.92 14.94 3.96
C TYR A 62 8.27 15.55 4.38
N HIS A 63 8.49 15.62 5.69
CA HIS A 63 9.76 16.06 6.26
C HIS A 63 10.76 14.90 6.17
N VAL A 64 11.49 14.83 5.05
CA VAL A 64 12.44 13.77 4.69
C VAL A 64 13.69 14.33 4.03
N GLY A 65 14.79 13.59 4.06
CA GLY A 65 16.04 13.92 3.37
C GLY A 65 16.50 15.37 3.57
N SER A 66 16.64 16.09 2.45
CA SER A 66 17.16 17.47 2.41
C SER A 66 16.33 18.50 3.18
N TYR A 67 15.08 18.20 3.52
CA TYR A 67 14.28 19.05 4.41
C TYR A 67 15.02 19.30 5.74
N TRP A 68 15.59 18.24 6.32
CA TRP A 68 16.27 18.30 7.61
C TRP A 68 17.67 18.91 7.54
N ALA A 69 18.30 18.91 6.37
CA ALA A 69 19.69 19.34 6.19
C ALA A 69 19.95 20.79 6.66
N ASN A 70 18.93 21.65 6.56
CA ASN A 70 19.04 23.07 6.90
C ASN A 70 18.53 23.41 8.32
N ILE A 71 18.17 22.41 9.14
CA ILE A 71 17.68 22.62 10.50
C ILE A 71 18.79 22.24 11.49
N PRO A 72 19.37 23.22 12.21
CA PRO A 72 20.42 22.94 13.20
C PRO A 72 19.97 21.87 14.21
N ASN A 73 20.89 20.98 14.59
CA ASN A 73 20.68 19.86 15.51
C ASN A 73 19.72 18.74 15.03
N LEU A 74 19.00 18.91 13.93
CA LEU A 74 18.06 17.90 13.39
C LEU A 74 18.48 17.33 12.03
N SER A 75 19.63 17.73 11.50
CA SER A 75 20.15 17.24 10.21
C SER A 75 20.28 15.72 10.13
N HIS A 76 20.55 15.07 11.26
CA HIS A 76 20.62 13.61 11.38
C HIS A 76 19.31 12.89 10.99
N LEU A 77 18.15 13.56 11.10
CA LEU A 77 16.84 13.01 10.68
C LEU A 77 16.68 12.93 9.15
N GLY A 78 17.58 13.59 8.40
CA GLY A 78 17.64 13.53 6.93
C GLY A 78 18.43 12.34 6.39
N VAL A 79 19.07 11.55 7.26
CA VAL A 79 19.95 10.43 6.89
C VAL A 79 19.41 9.14 7.52
N CYS A 80 19.34 8.08 6.73
CA CYS A 80 18.96 6.77 7.23
C CYS A 80 20.15 6.14 7.97
N GLN A 81 20.05 6.01 9.29
CA GLN A 81 21.14 5.50 10.13
C GLN A 81 21.55 4.04 9.81
N SER A 82 20.64 3.23 9.27
CA SER A 82 20.97 1.84 8.90
C SER A 82 21.68 1.73 7.55
N CYS A 83 21.40 2.65 6.62
CA CYS A 83 21.86 2.57 5.24
C CYS A 83 22.92 3.62 4.88
N ASP A 84 23.15 4.59 5.76
CA ASP A 84 24.04 5.74 5.58
C ASP A 84 23.81 6.48 4.25
N THR A 85 22.53 6.71 3.93
CA THR A 85 22.10 7.42 2.71
C THR A 85 20.99 8.41 3.03
N THR A 86 20.64 9.26 2.06
CA THR A 86 19.54 10.22 2.21
C THR A 86 18.24 9.48 2.51
N ASP A 87 17.59 9.85 3.62
CA ASP A 87 16.31 9.28 4.05
C ASP A 87 15.16 9.87 3.23
N SER A 88 15.13 9.59 1.92
CA SER A 88 14.14 10.08 0.95
C SER A 88 12.88 9.20 0.93
N LEU A 89 11.79 9.67 0.31
CA LEU A 89 10.59 8.82 0.14
C LEU A 89 10.86 7.56 -0.66
N ASP A 90 11.70 7.63 -1.70
CA ASP A 90 12.06 6.45 -2.50
C ASP A 90 12.88 5.47 -1.66
N HIS A 91 13.86 5.97 -0.91
CA HIS A 91 14.63 5.15 0.01
C HIS A 91 13.73 4.46 1.05
N ILE A 92 12.95 5.25 1.80
CA ILE A 92 12.09 4.78 2.88
C ILE A 92 11.11 3.72 2.38
N LEU A 93 10.43 3.99 1.27
CA LEU A 93 9.34 3.15 0.80
C LEU A 93 9.84 1.96 -0.03
N CYS A 94 10.99 2.03 -0.70
CA CYS A 94 11.35 1.07 -1.74
C CYS A 94 12.72 0.40 -1.55
N GLU A 95 13.70 1.08 -0.94
CA GLU A 95 15.12 0.65 -0.99
C GLU A 95 15.76 0.37 0.38
N CYS A 96 15.19 0.91 1.45
CA CYS A 96 15.71 0.84 2.81
C CYS A 96 15.98 -0.59 3.28
N SER A 97 17.20 -0.82 3.80
CA SER A 97 17.61 -2.09 4.41
C SER A 97 17.31 -2.17 5.91
N SER A 98 16.82 -1.08 6.52
CA SER A 98 16.37 -1.12 7.92
C SER A 98 15.30 -2.21 8.11
N PRO A 99 15.19 -2.78 9.32
CA PRO A 99 14.23 -3.83 9.60
C PRO A 99 12.80 -3.47 9.16
N GLY A 100 12.13 -4.45 8.56
CA GLY A 100 10.69 -4.40 8.33
C GLY A 100 10.21 -3.99 6.95
N GLN A 101 10.90 -3.10 6.23
CA GLN A 101 10.43 -2.64 4.92
C GLN A 101 10.33 -3.79 3.91
N SER A 102 11.42 -4.52 3.73
CA SER A 102 11.48 -5.68 2.84
C SER A 102 10.49 -6.78 3.24
N LEU A 103 10.28 -6.96 4.56
CA LEU A 103 9.29 -7.89 5.09
C LEU A 103 7.88 -7.48 4.70
N VAL A 104 7.49 -6.21 4.87
CA VAL A 104 6.16 -5.74 4.48
C VAL A 104 5.91 -5.96 2.98
N TRP A 105 6.87 -5.63 2.12
CA TRP A 105 6.72 -5.86 0.69
C TRP A 105 6.68 -7.33 0.31
N ARG A 106 7.43 -8.19 1.00
CA ARG A 106 7.33 -9.64 0.83
C ARG A 106 5.93 -10.13 1.18
N LEU A 107 5.39 -9.75 2.33
CA LEU A 107 4.05 -10.16 2.78
C LEU A 107 2.96 -9.66 1.82
N ALA A 108 3.09 -8.43 1.32
CA ALA A 108 2.19 -7.86 0.32
C ALA A 108 2.23 -8.64 -1.00
N ARG A 109 3.44 -8.95 -1.50
CA ARG A 109 3.64 -9.71 -2.73
C ARG A 109 3.08 -11.12 -2.62
N ASP A 110 3.37 -11.82 -1.53
CA ASP A 110 2.86 -13.16 -1.28
C ASP A 110 1.32 -13.17 -1.26
N LEU A 111 0.70 -12.20 -0.58
CA LEU A 111 -0.76 -12.05 -0.57
C LEU A 111 -1.33 -11.80 -1.98
N LEU A 112 -0.73 -10.89 -2.74
CA LEU A 112 -1.18 -10.53 -4.09
C LEU A 112 -0.96 -11.64 -5.12
N SER A 113 0.13 -12.40 -4.99
CA SER A 113 0.49 -13.50 -5.89
C SER A 113 -0.54 -14.64 -5.90
N SER A 114 -1.42 -14.71 -4.90
CA SER A 114 -2.55 -15.65 -4.89
C SER A 114 -3.53 -15.43 -6.05
N LYS A 115 -3.66 -14.19 -6.55
CA LYS A 115 -4.61 -13.78 -7.59
C LYS A 115 -3.98 -13.11 -8.79
N ILE A 116 -2.85 -12.43 -8.61
CA ILE A 116 -2.22 -11.60 -9.64
C ILE A 116 -1.06 -12.37 -10.25
N ALA A 117 -0.99 -12.40 -11.57
CA ALA A 117 0.06 -13.13 -12.29
C ALA A 117 1.42 -12.43 -12.18
N ASP A 118 1.43 -11.11 -12.43
CA ASP A 118 2.59 -10.25 -12.31
C ASP A 118 2.30 -9.11 -11.31
N VAL A 119 2.83 -9.24 -10.10
CA VAL A 119 2.63 -8.27 -9.01
C VAL A 119 3.54 -7.06 -9.27
N PRO A 120 3.00 -5.81 -9.23
CA PRO A 120 3.82 -4.62 -9.39
C PRO A 120 5.00 -4.57 -8.41
N GLN A 121 6.15 -4.10 -8.90
CA GLN A 121 7.32 -3.87 -8.04
C GLN A 121 7.08 -2.67 -7.12
N ALA A 122 7.66 -2.71 -5.93
CA ALA A 122 7.59 -1.63 -4.96
C ALA A 122 8.56 -0.51 -5.34
N THR A 123 8.14 0.36 -6.26
CA THR A 123 8.83 1.59 -6.64
C THR A 123 7.96 2.80 -6.29
N LEU A 124 8.56 3.97 -6.07
CA LEU A 124 7.79 5.18 -5.75
C LEU A 124 6.76 5.49 -6.83
N GLY A 125 7.12 5.30 -8.10
CA GLY A 125 6.20 5.47 -9.23
C GLY A 125 5.01 4.52 -9.20
N ASN A 126 5.22 3.24 -8.89
CA ASN A 126 4.12 2.28 -8.75
C ASN A 126 3.24 2.55 -7.52
N ILE A 127 3.80 3.12 -6.45
CA ILE A 127 3.04 3.52 -5.26
C ILE A 127 2.15 4.73 -5.57
N ILE A 128 2.73 5.79 -6.15
CA ILE A 128 1.99 7.01 -6.51
C ILE A 128 0.94 6.71 -7.60
N GLY A 129 1.34 5.97 -8.64
CA GLY A 129 0.50 5.59 -9.77
C GLY A 129 -0.37 4.37 -9.54
N THR A 130 -0.46 3.85 -8.30
CA THR A 130 -1.04 2.53 -8.00
C THR A 130 -2.44 2.32 -8.60
N HIS A 131 -3.27 3.37 -8.62
CA HIS A 131 -4.65 3.34 -9.10
C HIS A 131 -4.81 3.38 -10.62
N LEU A 132 -3.71 3.58 -11.36
CA LEU A 132 -3.68 3.60 -12.81
C LEU A 132 -2.94 2.40 -13.39
N LEU A 133 -2.31 1.57 -12.56
CA LEU A 133 -1.61 0.38 -13.00
C LEU A 133 -2.60 -0.67 -13.52
N ARG A 134 -2.33 -1.21 -14.70
CA ARG A 134 -3.08 -2.34 -15.22
C ARG A 134 -2.71 -3.60 -14.44
N ILE A 135 -3.71 -4.31 -13.91
CA ILE A 135 -3.50 -5.53 -13.15
C ILE A 135 -4.13 -6.69 -13.91
N TRP A 136 -3.35 -7.74 -14.14
CA TRP A 136 -3.81 -8.98 -14.77
C TRP A 136 -4.01 -10.05 -13.71
N ALA A 137 -5.26 -10.52 -13.59
CA ALA A 137 -5.58 -11.63 -12.73
C ALA A 137 -5.11 -12.95 -13.35
N LYS A 138 -4.83 -13.92 -12.50
CA LYS A 138 -4.61 -15.32 -12.90
C LYS A 138 -5.93 -15.91 -13.44
N PRO A 139 -5.87 -16.96 -14.28
CA PRO A 139 -7.07 -17.65 -14.77
C PRO A 139 -8.02 -18.03 -13.63
N GLY A 140 -9.32 -17.79 -13.83
CA GLY A 140 -10.36 -18.04 -12.84
C GLY A 140 -10.62 -16.88 -11.86
N PHE A 141 -9.86 -15.79 -11.94
CA PHE A 141 -10.09 -14.58 -11.15
C PHE A 141 -10.51 -13.39 -12.00
N SER A 142 -11.19 -12.42 -11.37
CA SER A 142 -11.61 -11.18 -12.03
C SER A 142 -10.50 -10.14 -11.98
N ASP A 143 -10.14 -9.55 -13.13
CA ASP A 143 -9.21 -8.42 -13.21
C ASP A 143 -9.64 -7.27 -12.31
N LYS A 144 -10.93 -6.90 -12.30
CA LYS A 144 -11.45 -5.83 -11.43
C LYS A 144 -11.30 -6.14 -9.94
N GLY A 145 -11.44 -7.41 -9.56
CA GLY A 145 -11.23 -7.86 -8.18
C GLY A 145 -9.75 -7.82 -7.78
N ALA A 146 -8.88 -8.28 -8.68
CA ALA A 146 -7.43 -8.28 -8.51
C ALA A 146 -6.86 -6.85 -8.46
N GLU A 147 -7.32 -5.96 -9.35
CA GLU A 147 -6.99 -4.54 -9.38
C GLU A 147 -7.37 -3.86 -8.06
N ARG A 148 -8.61 -4.09 -7.59
CA ARG A 148 -9.06 -3.55 -6.31
C ARG A 148 -8.24 -4.07 -5.14
N LEU A 149 -7.91 -5.37 -5.11
CA LEU A 149 -7.06 -5.94 -4.08
C LEU A 149 -5.66 -5.31 -4.10
N SER A 150 -5.08 -5.13 -5.30
CA SER A 150 -3.80 -4.44 -5.49
C SER A 150 -3.83 -3.04 -4.88
N HIS A 151 -4.82 -2.20 -5.23
CA HIS A 151 -4.94 -0.84 -4.71
C HIS A 151 -4.99 -0.78 -3.18
N ILE A 152 -5.65 -1.76 -2.54
CA ILE A 152 -5.76 -1.83 -1.08
C ILE A 152 -4.43 -2.27 -0.47
N VAL A 153 -3.88 -3.40 -0.92
CA VAL A 153 -2.68 -3.99 -0.31
C VAL A 153 -1.47 -3.11 -0.53
N PHE A 154 -1.27 -2.57 -1.74
CA PHE A 154 -0.14 -1.70 -2.05
C PHE A 154 -0.16 -0.42 -1.22
N GLY A 155 -1.32 0.25 -1.16
CA GLY A 155 -1.49 1.47 -0.37
C GLY A 155 -1.30 1.24 1.13
N GLU A 156 -1.94 0.22 1.70
CA GLU A 156 -1.81 -0.10 3.14
C GLU A 156 -0.36 -0.51 3.51
N SER A 157 0.35 -1.18 2.60
CA SER A 157 1.75 -1.60 2.80
C SER A 157 2.70 -0.41 2.78
N ALA A 158 2.62 0.47 1.77
CA ALA A 158 3.42 1.69 1.70
C ALA A 158 3.18 2.60 2.92
N GLN A 159 1.91 2.76 3.32
CA GLN A 159 1.57 3.55 4.49
C GLN A 159 2.06 2.90 5.80
N LEU A 160 2.07 1.57 5.90
CA LEU A 160 2.65 0.87 7.05
C LEU A 160 4.15 1.14 7.14
N ILE A 161 4.89 1.02 6.04
CA ILE A 161 6.32 1.31 5.98
C ILE A 161 6.61 2.74 6.41
N TRP A 162 5.87 3.72 5.88
CA TRP A 162 5.97 5.10 6.31
C TRP A 162 5.73 5.26 7.83
N ALA A 163 4.69 4.62 8.36
CA ALA A 163 4.39 4.68 9.80
C ALA A 163 5.49 4.04 10.67
N MET A 164 6.10 2.94 10.22
CA MET A 164 7.24 2.32 10.90
C MET A 164 8.45 3.26 10.90
N ARG A 165 8.73 3.94 9.78
CA ARG A 165 9.78 4.95 9.71
C ARG A 165 9.50 6.11 10.68
N CYS A 166 8.29 6.68 10.71
CA CYS A 166 7.96 7.75 11.65
C CYS A 166 8.17 7.32 13.10
N ARG A 167 7.71 6.11 13.46
CA ARG A 167 7.92 5.55 14.79
C ARG A 167 9.40 5.48 15.17
N ARG A 168 10.26 5.02 14.26
CA ARG A 168 11.70 4.89 14.52
C ARG A 168 12.41 6.23 14.57
N VAL A 169 12.18 7.09 13.59
CA VAL A 169 13.00 8.29 13.35
C VAL A 169 12.44 9.52 14.07
N ILE A 170 11.12 9.65 14.18
CA ILE A 170 10.47 10.84 14.75
C ILE A 170 10.06 10.59 16.21
N ASP A 171 9.48 9.42 16.50
CA ASP A 171 9.09 9.09 17.87
C ASP A 171 10.25 8.46 18.68
N GLU A 172 11.39 8.18 18.04
CA GLU A 172 12.58 7.53 18.62
C GLU A 172 12.26 6.21 19.36
N LEU A 173 11.26 5.48 18.86
CA LEU A 173 10.83 4.21 19.45
C LEU A 173 11.51 3.01 18.77
N TYR A 174 11.58 1.91 19.52
CA TYR A 174 12.08 0.64 19.00
C TYR A 174 11.30 0.17 17.76
N ASP A 175 12.06 -0.41 16.82
CA ASP A 175 11.52 -1.09 15.65
C ASP A 175 10.60 -2.24 16.06
N TYR A 176 9.58 -2.48 15.24
CA TYR A 176 8.74 -3.66 15.39
C TYR A 176 9.56 -4.93 15.13
N SER A 177 9.32 -5.96 15.93
CA SER A 177 9.72 -7.31 15.57
C SER A 177 8.99 -7.79 14.31
N ASP A 178 9.58 -8.74 13.57
CA ASP A 178 8.95 -9.32 12.39
C ASP A 178 7.52 -9.81 12.66
N ASN A 179 7.27 -10.41 13.83
CA ASN A 179 5.95 -10.87 14.25
C ASN A 179 4.95 -9.73 14.40
N GLU A 180 5.36 -8.61 15.01
CA GLU A 180 4.51 -7.43 15.14
C GLU A 180 4.23 -6.79 13.79
N ILE A 181 5.20 -6.78 12.88
CA ILE A 181 5.02 -6.29 11.50
C ILE A 181 3.97 -7.14 10.77
N ALA A 182 4.13 -8.47 10.82
CA ALA A 182 3.20 -9.39 10.17
C ALA A 182 1.79 -9.30 10.79
N ALA A 183 1.69 -9.22 12.11
CA ALA A 183 0.43 -9.05 12.82
C ALA A 183 -0.24 -7.71 12.47
N THR A 184 0.53 -6.62 12.46
CA THR A 184 0.04 -5.28 12.11
C THR A 184 -0.46 -5.23 10.66
N GLY A 185 0.30 -5.81 9.73
CA GLY A 185 -0.11 -5.95 8.33
C GLY A 185 -1.42 -6.74 8.21
N ARG A 186 -1.49 -7.92 8.83
CA ARG A 186 -2.71 -8.75 8.84
C ARG A 186 -3.92 -8.00 9.38
N VAL A 187 -3.78 -7.28 10.50
CA VAL A 187 -4.86 -6.50 11.12
C VAL A 187 -5.36 -5.40 10.18
N ARG A 188 -4.46 -4.67 9.52
CA ARG A 188 -4.83 -3.60 8.58
C ARG A 188 -5.63 -4.12 7.39
N ILE A 189 -5.14 -5.17 6.73
CA ILE A 189 -5.84 -5.74 5.57
C ILE A 189 -7.17 -6.40 6.03
N THR A 190 -7.18 -7.10 7.17
CA THR A 190 -8.42 -7.72 7.71
C THR A 190 -9.47 -6.66 8.02
N ARG A 191 -9.07 -5.50 8.58
CA ARG A 191 -9.99 -4.39 8.82
C ARG A 191 -10.62 -3.87 7.53
N ARG A 192 -9.88 -3.84 6.42
CA ARG A 192 -10.42 -3.47 5.09
C ARG A 192 -11.44 -4.51 4.60
N LEU A 193 -11.15 -5.80 4.77
CA LEU A 193 -12.09 -6.88 4.45
C LEU A 193 -13.39 -6.77 5.26
N LEU A 194 -13.29 -6.59 6.57
CA LEU A 194 -14.46 -6.48 7.46
C LEU A 194 -15.30 -5.24 7.14
N LEU A 195 -14.65 -4.12 6.81
CA LEU A 195 -15.36 -2.92 6.36
C LEU A 195 -16.11 -3.17 5.05
N ASP A 196 -15.49 -3.82 4.07
CA ASP A 196 -16.14 -4.14 2.80
C ASP A 196 -17.32 -5.10 2.98
N GLN A 197 -17.16 -6.09 3.86
CA GLN A 197 -18.22 -7.01 4.25
C GLN A 197 -19.40 -6.24 4.86
N ALA A 198 -19.14 -5.37 5.83
CA ALA A 198 -20.17 -4.54 6.47
C ALA A 198 -20.87 -3.62 5.46
N MET A 199 -20.09 -2.95 4.59
CA MET A 199 -20.60 -2.03 3.57
C MET A 199 -21.39 -2.73 2.45
N SER A 200 -21.36 -4.06 2.37
CA SER A 200 -22.22 -4.82 1.45
C SER A 200 -23.65 -5.04 1.97
N HIS A 201 -23.91 -4.67 3.22
CA HIS A 201 -25.22 -4.85 3.83
C HIS A 201 -26.30 -3.97 3.15
N PRO A 202 -27.50 -4.49 2.84
CA PRO A 202 -28.56 -3.73 2.17
C PRO A 202 -28.98 -2.42 2.88
N LYS A 203 -28.79 -2.34 4.20
CA LYS A 203 -29.05 -1.13 5.01
C LYS A 203 -28.27 0.10 4.56
N TYR A 204 -27.15 -0.07 3.86
CA TYR A 204 -26.33 1.02 3.35
C TYR A 204 -26.70 1.43 1.91
N ARG A 205 -27.80 0.91 1.35
CA ARG A 205 -28.29 1.40 0.04
C ARG A 205 -28.64 2.90 0.14
N PRO A 206 -28.30 3.71 -0.87
CA PRO A 206 -27.81 3.33 -2.21
C PRO A 206 -26.29 3.16 -2.33
N VAL A 207 -25.50 3.49 -1.31
CA VAL A 207 -24.01 3.49 -1.36
C VAL A 207 -23.36 2.15 -1.00
N ALA A 208 -24.16 1.09 -0.80
CA ALA A 208 -23.69 -0.24 -0.45
C ALA A 208 -22.75 -0.82 -1.53
N LEU A 209 -21.68 -1.49 -1.09
CA LEU A 209 -20.81 -2.22 -1.99
C LEU A 209 -21.53 -3.45 -2.56
N LYS A 210 -21.37 -3.68 -3.86
CA LYS A 210 -21.91 -4.89 -4.49
C LYS A 210 -21.21 -6.12 -3.92
N ARG A 211 -21.99 -7.13 -3.52
CA ARG A 211 -21.46 -8.40 -2.99
C ARG A 211 -20.44 -9.03 -3.95
N ALA A 212 -20.75 -9.03 -5.24
CA ALA A 212 -19.84 -9.53 -6.27
C ALA A 212 -18.46 -8.84 -6.24
N THR A 213 -18.40 -7.54 -5.95
CA THR A 213 -17.12 -6.80 -5.82
C THR A 213 -16.34 -7.25 -4.59
N VAL A 214 -17.03 -7.49 -3.46
CA VAL A 214 -16.41 -7.98 -2.23
C VAL A 214 -15.85 -9.39 -2.45
N LEU A 215 -16.65 -10.31 -3.00
CA LEU A 215 -16.20 -11.68 -3.31
C LEU A 215 -15.03 -11.69 -4.31
N ALA A 216 -15.12 -10.91 -5.40
CA ALA A 216 -14.04 -10.82 -6.39
C ALA A 216 -12.72 -10.33 -5.78
N THR A 217 -12.79 -9.37 -4.84
CA THR A 217 -11.60 -8.83 -4.15
C THR A 217 -10.99 -9.84 -3.19
N TRP A 218 -11.81 -10.48 -2.34
CA TRP A 218 -11.35 -11.10 -1.10
C TRP A 218 -11.39 -12.62 -1.06
N SER A 219 -12.19 -13.29 -1.91
CA SER A 219 -12.10 -14.76 -2.03
C SER A 219 -10.70 -15.17 -2.49
N SER A 220 -10.30 -16.43 -2.36
CA SER A 220 -8.96 -17.00 -2.55
C SER A 220 -7.82 -16.54 -1.64
N ILE A 221 -8.08 -15.59 -0.73
CA ILE A 221 -7.10 -15.12 0.27
C ILE A 221 -7.60 -15.26 1.71
N LEU A 222 -8.62 -16.08 1.94
CA LEU A 222 -9.20 -16.26 3.27
C LEU A 222 -8.57 -17.45 4.02
N VAL A 223 -8.53 -17.34 5.34
CA VAL A 223 -8.19 -18.47 6.21
C VAL A 223 -9.27 -19.53 6.08
N ASN A 224 -8.88 -20.79 5.93
CA ASN A 224 -9.79 -21.93 5.86
C ASN A 224 -10.94 -21.79 4.84
N GLU A 225 -10.70 -21.10 3.73
CA GLU A 225 -11.74 -20.77 2.74
C GLU A 225 -12.52 -21.97 2.20
N ARG A 226 -11.89 -23.15 2.15
CA ARG A 226 -12.56 -24.40 1.74
C ARG A 226 -13.73 -24.78 2.64
N LEU A 227 -13.77 -24.27 3.87
CA LEU A 227 -14.83 -24.48 4.85
C LEU A 227 -15.91 -23.39 4.77
N LEU A 228 -15.70 -22.35 3.96
CA LEU A 228 -16.63 -21.25 3.78
C LEU A 228 -17.55 -21.52 2.58
N PRO A 229 -18.82 -21.07 2.62
CA PRO A 229 -19.66 -21.10 1.44
C PRO A 229 -19.12 -20.15 0.37
N ASN A 230 -19.49 -20.38 -0.90
CA ASN A 230 -19.12 -19.49 -2.01
C ASN A 230 -19.46 -18.01 -1.73
N ASP A 231 -20.57 -17.77 -1.03
CA ASP A 231 -20.96 -16.46 -0.53
C ASP A 231 -20.78 -16.37 0.99
N TRP A 232 -19.52 -16.22 1.40
CA TRP A 232 -19.11 -16.14 2.81
C TRP A 232 -19.47 -14.82 3.50
N ILE A 233 -19.91 -13.80 2.76
CA ILE A 233 -20.16 -12.44 3.28
C ILE A 233 -21.19 -12.44 4.42
N ARG A 234 -22.17 -13.34 4.38
CA ARG A 234 -23.23 -13.47 5.39
C ARG A 234 -23.09 -14.71 6.27
N TYR A 235 -21.92 -15.34 6.25
CA TYR A 235 -21.70 -16.53 7.06
C TYR A 235 -21.55 -16.13 8.54
N ASN A 236 -22.53 -16.52 9.36
CA ASN A 236 -22.59 -16.19 10.78
C ASN A 236 -21.72 -17.11 11.67
N GLY A 237 -21.11 -18.15 11.11
CA GLY A 237 -20.46 -19.23 11.88
C GLY A 237 -18.98 -19.04 12.21
N SER A 238 -18.30 -18.02 11.67
CA SER A 238 -16.88 -17.78 11.98
C SER A 238 -16.41 -16.38 11.57
N LEU A 239 -15.51 -15.78 12.36
CA LEU A 239 -14.75 -14.58 11.98
C LEU A 239 -13.96 -14.86 10.68
N VAL A 240 -14.33 -14.18 9.60
CA VAL A 240 -13.60 -14.24 8.34
C VAL A 240 -12.32 -13.42 8.50
N SER A 241 -11.18 -14.09 8.34
CA SER A 241 -9.85 -13.46 8.40
C SER A 241 -9.05 -13.77 7.14
N ILE A 242 -7.98 -13.01 6.94
CA ILE A 242 -7.12 -13.12 5.77
C ILE A 242 -6.01 -14.12 6.04
N ARG A 243 -5.80 -15.01 5.08
CA ARG A 243 -4.63 -15.88 5.00
C ARG A 243 -3.40 -15.02 4.67
N PHE A 244 -2.98 -14.27 5.67
CA PHE A 244 -1.77 -13.49 5.62
C PHE A 244 -0.57 -14.43 5.73
N PRO A 245 0.52 -14.21 4.96
CA PRO A 245 1.67 -15.10 4.99
C PRO A 245 2.25 -15.17 6.40
N GLU A 246 2.48 -16.39 6.88
CA GLU A 246 3.06 -16.64 8.18
C GLU A 246 4.58 -16.60 8.10
N LEU A 247 5.21 -16.04 9.13
CA LEU A 247 6.65 -16.16 9.28
C LEU A 247 6.97 -17.63 9.60
N ARG A 248 7.82 -18.26 8.79
CA ARG A 248 8.34 -19.59 9.13
C ARG A 248 9.08 -19.47 10.45
N GLN A 249 8.57 -20.11 11.50
CA GLN A 249 9.36 -20.26 12.72
C GLN A 249 10.64 -21.01 12.37
N PRO A 250 11.83 -20.55 12.83
CA PRO A 250 13.03 -21.34 12.64
C PRO A 250 12.79 -22.73 13.23
N ARG A 251 13.06 -23.78 12.44
CA ARG A 251 13.01 -25.16 12.93
C ARG A 251 13.83 -25.20 14.22
N ARG A 252 13.19 -25.48 15.37
CA ARG A 252 13.90 -25.73 16.62
C ARG A 252 14.97 -26.79 16.28
N ARG A 253 16.25 -26.42 16.37
CA ARG A 253 17.32 -27.43 16.30
C ARG A 253 17.00 -28.43 17.41
N PRO A 254 16.97 -29.74 17.15
CA PRO A 254 16.91 -30.71 18.23
C PRO A 254 18.10 -30.43 19.15
N GLN A 255 17.82 -30.19 20.43
CA GLN A 255 18.85 -30.11 21.44
C GLN A 255 19.59 -31.45 21.40
N ARG A 256 20.89 -31.40 21.13
CA ARG A 256 21.79 -32.53 21.31
C ARG A 256 22.20 -32.60 22.76
#